data_AF-A0A699TZ04-F1
#
_entry.id   AF-A0A699TZ04-F1
#
_cell.length_a   1.000
_cell.length_b   1.000
_cell.length_c   1.000
_cell.angle_alpha   90.00
_cell.angle_beta   90.00
_cell.angle_gamma   90.00
#
_symmetry.space_group_name_H-M   'P 1'
#
loop_
_entity.id
_entity.type
_entity.pdbx_description
1 polymer ?
#
loop_
_entity_poly.entity_id
_entity_poly.type
_entity_poly.pdbx_seq_one_letter_code
_entity_poly.pdbx_strand_id
1 'polypeptide(L)' 'MVVVVDDEDRENEGDLIMAASSVTPEAMAFFVKHGTGIVCVSMKGEDLERLQLPLMVTRNEEKLCTAFTVSVVW' A
#
# COMPACT_ATOMS: atom_id res chain seq x y z
N MET A 1 5.95 4.38 12.96
CA MET A 1 5.98 3.13 12.17
C MET A 1 5.63 2.01 13.10
N VAL A 2 4.82 1.07 12.65
CA VAL A 2 4.38 -0.11 13.40
C VAL A 2 4.43 -1.31 12.45
N VAL A 3 4.62 -2.50 13.02
CA VAL A 3 4.44 -3.75 12.28
C VAL A 3 3.01 -4.21 12.51
N VAL A 4 2.27 -4.49 11.44
CA VAL A 4 0.93 -5.08 11.50
C VAL A 4 0.99 -6.45 10.85
N VAL A 5 0.50 -7.46 11.56
CA VAL A 5 0.45 -8.84 11.08
C VAL A 5 -1.01 -9.19 10.85
N ASP A 6 -1.33 -9.78 9.72
CA ASP A 6 -2.68 -10.24 9.42
C ASP A 6 -2.94 -11.66 9.93
N ASP A 7 -4.10 -12.23 9.60
CA ASP A 7 -4.50 -13.56 10.06
C ASP A 7 -3.70 -14.66 9.33
N GLU A 8 -3.41 -15.76 10.02
CA GLU A 8 -2.64 -16.89 9.48
C GLU A 8 -3.35 -17.55 8.28
N ASP A 9 -4.68 -17.51 8.23
CA ASP A 9 -5.47 -18.08 7.14
C ASP A 9 -5.67 -17.12 5.94
N ARG A 10 -5.13 -15.90 6.01
CA ARG A 10 -5.22 -14.90 4.94
C ARG A 10 -3.89 -14.73 4.20
N GLU A 11 -3.07 -13.72 4.53
CA GLU A 11 -1.74 -13.54 3.93
C GLU A 11 -0.66 -14.22 4.79
N ASN A 12 -0.84 -14.24 6.11
CA ASN A 12 0.18 -14.64 7.08
C ASN A 12 1.46 -13.81 6.90
N GLU A 13 1.29 -12.50 6.68
CA GLU A 13 2.35 -11.55 6.37
C GLU A 13 2.43 -10.43 7.42
N GLY A 14 3.59 -9.77 7.48
CA GLY A 14 3.83 -8.63 8.36
C GLY A 14 4.21 -7.37 7.58
N ASP A 15 3.39 -6.34 7.67
CA ASP A 15 3.57 -5.06 6.98
C ASP A 15 4.15 -3.98 7.88
N LEU A 16 5.09 -3.21 7.32
CA LEU A 16 5.52 -1.95 7.91
C LEU A 16 4.48 -0.86 7.57
N ILE A 17 3.86 -0.27 8.58
CA ILE A 17 2.82 0.76 8.39
C ILE A 17 3.23 2.06 9.10
N MET A 18 3.00 3.19 8.44
CA MET A 18 3.11 4.51 9.06
C MET A 18 2.18 5.53 8.40
N ALA A 19 1.89 6.63 9.11
CA ALA A 19 1.12 7.72 8.55
C ALA A 19 1.89 8.39 7.39
N ALA A 20 1.27 8.44 6.21
CA ALA A 20 1.88 9.02 5.01
C ALA A 20 2.28 10.50 5.21
N SER A 21 1.52 11.26 6.00
CA SER A 21 1.83 12.66 6.33
C SER A 21 3.07 12.86 7.22
N SER A 22 3.62 11.78 7.77
CA SER A 22 4.78 11.82 8.68
C SER A 22 5.95 11.00 8.16
N VAL A 23 5.92 10.58 6.89
CA VAL A 23 7.02 9.84 6.28
C VAL A 23 8.23 10.75 6.06
N THR A 24 9.42 10.25 6.41
CA THR A 24 10.70 10.90 6.13
C THR A 24 11.51 10.08 5.13
N PRO A 25 12.52 10.66 4.46
CA PRO A 25 13.41 9.91 3.57
C PRO A 25 14.09 8.73 4.26
N GLU A 26 14.48 8.87 5.54
CA GLU A 26 15.10 7.80 6.33
C GLU A 26 14.12 6.67 6.61
N ALA A 27 12.86 7.01 6.93
CA ALA A 27 11.81 6.02 7.10
C ALA A 27 11.53 5.29 5.77
N MET A 28 11.49 6.00 4.64
CA MET A 28 11.31 5.37 3.33
C MET A 28 12.48 4.45 2.97
N ALA A 29 13.71 4.87 3.25
CA ALA A 29 14.89 4.02 3.06
C ALA A 29 14.82 2.75 3.92
N PHE A 30 14.26 2.84 5.15
CA PHE A 30 14.00 1.68 5.99
C PHE A 30 12.96 0.74 5.38
N PHE A 31 11.82 1.28 4.88
CA PHE A 31 10.80 0.51 4.17
C PHE A 31 11.38 -0.25 2.98
N VAL A 32 12.16 0.41 2.13
CA VAL A 32 12.76 -0.22 0.94
C VAL A 32 13.81 -1.26 1.31
N LYS A 33 14.59 -1.03 2.38
CA LYS A 33 15.64 -1.95 2.81
C LYS A 33 15.09 -3.24 3.43
N HIS A 34 13.96 -3.16 4.14
CA HIS A 34 13.43 -4.25 4.96
C HIS A 34 12.11 -4.84 4.48
N GLY A 35 11.37 -4.14 3.63
CA GLY A 35 10.17 -4.66 2.97
C GLY A 35 10.48 -5.29 1.61
N THR A 36 9.42 -5.58 0.85
CA THR A 36 9.50 -6.18 -0.50
C THR A 36 9.98 -5.20 -1.58
N GLY A 37 10.07 -3.91 -1.25
CA GLY A 37 10.35 -2.82 -2.19
C GLY A 37 9.12 -2.30 -2.92
N ILE A 38 7.95 -2.94 -2.78
CA ILE A 38 6.66 -2.44 -3.27
C ILE A 38 6.04 -1.60 -2.15
N VAL A 39 6.11 -0.28 -2.29
CA VAL A 39 5.57 0.66 -1.29
C VAL A 39 4.19 1.12 -1.71
N CYS A 40 3.20 0.77 -0.90
CA CYS A 40 1.79 1.10 -1.12
C CYS A 40 1.36 2.29 -0.26
N VAL A 41 0.38 3.07 -0.75
CA VAL A 41 -0.29 4.12 0.02
C VAL A 41 -1.79 3.84 0.04
N SER A 42 -2.31 3.45 1.20
CA SER A 42 -3.75 3.23 1.39
C SER A 42 -4.48 4.56 1.57
N MET A 43 -5.60 4.74 0.86
CA MET A 43 -6.43 5.95 0.92
C MET A 43 -7.91 5.59 0.91
N LYS A 44 -8.76 6.52 1.35
CA LYS A 44 -10.22 6.37 1.22
C LYS A 44 -10.67 6.59 -0.22
N GLY A 45 -11.82 6.02 -0.59
CA GLY A 45 -12.40 6.20 -1.91
C GLY A 45 -12.59 7.67 -2.31
N GLU A 46 -13.03 8.52 -1.38
CA GLU A 46 -13.19 9.97 -1.60
C GLU A 46 -11.89 10.67 -2.02
N ASP A 47 -10.75 10.25 -1.46
CA ASP A 47 -9.45 10.79 -1.82
C ASP A 47 -8.97 10.27 -3.18
N LEU A 48 -9.24 9.00 -3.48
CA LEU A 48 -8.92 8.40 -4.78
C LEU A 48 -9.70 9.07 -5.92
N GLU A 49 -10.99 9.35 -5.70
CA GLU A 49 -11.84 10.08 -6.65
C GLU A 49 -11.35 11.51 -6.84
N ARG A 50 -11.04 12.22 -5.73
CA ARG A 50 -10.49 13.58 -5.76
C ARG A 50 -9.17 13.66 -6.52
N LEU A 51 -8.32 12.65 -6.39
CA LEU A 51 -7.02 12.56 -7.07
C LEU A 51 -7.09 11.92 -8.47
N GLN A 52 -8.28 11.48 -8.90
CA GLN A 52 -8.51 10.81 -10.18
C GLN A 52 -7.61 9.58 -10.37
N LEU A 53 -7.53 8.73 -9.35
CA LEU A 53 -6.77 7.49 -9.36
C LEU A 53 -7.71 6.29 -9.56
N PRO A 54 -8.04 5.91 -10.82
CA PRO A 54 -8.89 4.74 -11.08
C PRO A 54 -8.15 3.44 -10.72
N LEU A 55 -8.91 2.36 -10.53
CA LEU A 55 -8.38 1.01 -10.39
C LEU A 55 -7.47 0.65 -11.58
N MET A 56 -6.40 -0.08 -11.29
CA MET A 56 -5.41 -0.50 -12.29
C MET A 56 -6.03 -1.43 -13.36
N VAL A 57 -7.00 -2.26 -12.96
CA VAL A 57 -7.71 -3.20 -13.82
C VAL A 57 -9.21 -3.12 -13.59
N THR A 58 -9.99 -3.35 -14.65
CA THR A 58 -11.46 -3.36 -14.58
C THR A 58 -12.02 -4.68 -14.04
N ARG A 59 -11.29 -5.78 -14.22
CA ARG A 59 -11.61 -7.11 -13.68
C ARG A 59 -10.40 -7.61 -12.90
N ASN A 60 -10.53 -7.64 -11.57
CA ASN A 60 -9.48 -8.11 -10.68
C ASN A 60 -9.58 -9.63 -10.52
N GLU A 61 -8.54 -10.36 -10.90
CA GLU A 61 -8.42 -11.83 -10.75
C GLU A 61 -7.32 -12.21 -9.75
N GLU A 62 -6.78 -11.23 -9.02
CA GLU A 62 -5.84 -11.47 -7.92
C GLU A 62 -6.54 -12.23 -6.79
N LYS A 63 -5.82 -13.13 -6.12
CA LYS A 63 -6.36 -14.08 -5.14
C LYS A 63 -7.09 -13.38 -3.99
N LEU A 64 -6.56 -12.25 -3.52
CA LEU A 64 -7.10 -11.48 -2.41
C LEU A 64 -7.79 -10.19 -2.86
N CYS A 65 -7.90 -9.98 -4.18
CA CYS A 65 -8.52 -8.83 -4.82
C CYS A 65 -7.98 -7.49 -4.33
N THR A 66 -6.66 -7.37 -4.09
CA THR A 66 -6.07 -6.11 -3.63
C THR A 66 -6.39 -4.97 -4.60
N ALA A 67 -6.96 -3.89 -4.08
CA ALA A 67 -7.56 -2.80 -4.86
C ALA A 67 -6.50 -1.79 -5.32
N PHE A 68 -5.56 -2.23 -6.15
CA PHE A 68 -4.55 -1.34 -6.72
C PHE A 68 -5.17 -0.32 -7.68
N THR A 69 -4.79 0.93 -7.53
CA THR A 69 -5.01 1.98 -8.53
C THR A 69 -3.86 2.04 -9.51
N VAL A 70 -3.99 2.85 -10.57
CA VAL A 70 -2.83 3.22 -11.39
C VAL A 70 -1.70 3.76 -10.50
N SER A 71 -0.47 3.29 -10.76
CA SER A 71 0.70 3.71 -10.00
C SER A 71 0.98 5.19 -10.27
N VAL A 72 1.40 5.89 -9.23
CA VAL A 72 1.84 7.28 -9.34
C VAL A 72 3.37 7.33 -9.29
N VAL A 73 3.94 8.14 -10.16
CA VAL A 73 5.34 8.56 -10.10
C VAL A 73 5.37 10.08 -10.06
N TRP A 74 6.45 10.63 -9.52
CA TRP A 74 6.74 12.06 -9.63
C TRP A 74 7.11 12.43 -11.07
#